data_AF-A0A7S3BSM1-F1
#
_entry.id   AF-A0A7S3BSM1-F1
#
_cell.length_a   1.000
_cell.length_b   1.000
_cell.length_c   1.000
_cell.angle_alpha   90.00
_cell.angle_beta   90.00
_cell.angle_gamma   90.00
#
_symmetry.space_group_name_H-M   'P 1'
#
loop_
_entity.id
_entity.type
_entity.pdbx_description
1 polymer ?
#
loop_
_entity_poly.entity_id
_entity_poly.type
_entity_poly.pdbx_seq_one_letter_code
_entity_poly.pdbx_strand_id
1 'polypeptide(L)'
;GWVDALQPYGVCAPCKDGSYKPEPGAHACTACPPNMDTRFVDGRLARTRVSASGELLAGELGHVAKTSCHCVVEPWLSVDMPGESFYQDTDDRYLCHPCPYGGICDGLGIAQIEAGPGHWRTSRSSIVFERCPNPDSCLGGVESECLDGNGTAHTGVLCASCAADHAYPSAPSAVPLIADMANSLFCNKCLPLWANGVLV
;
A
#
# COMPACT_ATOMS: atom_id res chain seq x y z
N GLY A 1 -24.14 -51.35 -17.86
CA GLY A 1 -22.82 -51.43 -17.24
C GLY A 1 -22.61 -50.17 -16.43
N TRP A 2 -21.99 -50.29 -15.27
CA TRP A 2 -21.92 -49.29 -14.19
C TRP A 2 -21.05 -48.07 -14.52
N VAL A 3 -21.49 -47.18 -15.42
CA VAL A 3 -20.80 -45.90 -15.69
C VAL A 3 -21.70 -44.66 -15.53
N ASP A 4 -23.02 -44.81 -15.40
CA ASP A 4 -23.95 -43.70 -15.11
C ASP A 4 -24.26 -43.52 -13.60
N ALA A 5 -23.65 -44.33 -12.73
CA ALA A 5 -23.88 -44.31 -11.28
C ALA A 5 -22.86 -43.46 -10.48
N LEU A 6 -21.99 -42.72 -11.16
CA LEU A 6 -21.06 -41.78 -10.54
C LEU A 6 -21.41 -40.35 -10.94
N GLN A 7 -22.65 -39.92 -10.70
CA GLN A 7 -22.80 -38.54 -10.21
C GLN A 7 -22.04 -38.49 -8.90
N PRO A 8 -20.94 -37.71 -8.75
CA PRO A 8 -20.24 -37.63 -7.49
C PRO A 8 -21.04 -36.72 -6.53
N TYR A 9 -22.26 -37.12 -6.18
CA TYR A 9 -22.93 -36.60 -5.01
C TYR A 9 -22.16 -37.14 -3.81
N GLY A 10 -21.32 -36.27 -3.21
CA GLY A 10 -20.55 -36.60 -2.01
C GLY A 10 -19.07 -36.23 -2.05
N VAL A 11 -18.53 -35.73 -3.16
CA VAL A 11 -17.16 -35.22 -3.19
C VAL A 11 -17.16 -33.81 -2.58
N CYS A 12 -16.50 -33.66 -1.43
CA CYS A 12 -16.24 -32.36 -0.83
C CYS A 12 -15.18 -31.63 -1.66
N ALA A 13 -15.63 -30.85 -2.65
CA ALA A 13 -14.76 -29.97 -3.41
C ALA A 13 -14.65 -28.61 -2.68
N PRO A 14 -13.43 -28.10 -2.45
CA PRO A 14 -13.26 -26.74 -1.97
C PRO A 14 -13.71 -25.74 -3.03
N CYS A 15 -14.14 -24.56 -2.58
CA CYS A 15 -14.37 -23.44 -3.49
C CYS A 15 -13.06 -22.89 -4.02
N LYS A 16 -13.09 -22.42 -5.26
CA LYS A 16 -12.02 -21.60 -5.83
C LYS A 16 -11.91 -20.27 -5.07
N ASP A 17 -10.77 -19.62 -5.22
CA ASP A 17 -10.55 -18.25 -4.75
C ASP A 17 -11.65 -17.30 -5.21
N GLY A 18 -12.04 -16.39 -4.30
CA GLY A 18 -13.16 -15.48 -4.49
C GLY A 18 -14.53 -16.12 -4.27
N SER A 19 -14.58 -17.28 -3.60
CA SER A 19 -15.84 -17.93 -3.25
C SER A 19 -15.75 -18.70 -1.92
N TYR A 20 -16.88 -18.79 -1.21
CA TYR A 20 -17.02 -19.49 0.05
C TYR A 20 -18.26 -20.43 0.04
N LYS A 21 -18.36 -21.31 1.03
CA LYS A 21 -19.43 -22.30 1.14
C LYS A 21 -20.03 -22.35 2.55
N PRO A 22 -21.18 -21.70 2.81
CA PRO A 22 -21.73 -21.59 4.16
C PRO A 22 -22.09 -22.94 4.79
N GLU A 23 -22.39 -23.94 3.96
CA GLU A 23 -22.81 -25.27 4.41
C GLU A 23 -21.80 -26.34 3.98
N PRO A 24 -21.28 -27.16 4.91
CA PRO A 24 -20.42 -28.30 4.59
C PRO A 24 -21.10 -29.28 3.62
N GLY A 25 -20.33 -30.04 2.84
CA GLY A 25 -20.85 -31.09 1.95
C GLY A 25 -20.77 -30.72 0.47
N ALA A 26 -21.80 -31.04 -0.32
CA ALA A 26 -21.80 -30.88 -1.78
C ALA A 26 -22.47 -29.59 -2.29
N HIS A 27 -22.80 -28.64 -1.40
CA HIS A 27 -23.47 -27.38 -1.75
C HIS A 27 -22.66 -26.54 -2.76
N ALA A 28 -23.35 -25.66 -3.49
CA ALA A 28 -22.69 -24.75 -4.43
C ALA A 28 -21.83 -23.70 -3.70
N CYS A 29 -20.76 -23.25 -4.36
CA CYS A 29 -19.96 -22.13 -3.90
C CYS A 29 -20.71 -20.80 -4.09
N THR A 30 -20.66 -19.95 -3.08
CA THR A 30 -21.18 -18.58 -3.11
C THR A 30 -20.03 -17.63 -3.43
N ALA A 31 -20.21 -16.75 -4.42
CA ALA A 31 -19.20 -15.77 -4.77
C ALA A 31 -19.00 -14.73 -3.65
N CYS A 32 -17.78 -14.23 -3.53
CA CYS A 32 -17.51 -13.06 -2.69
C CYS A 32 -18.18 -11.80 -3.25
N PRO A 33 -18.41 -10.78 -2.40
CA PRO A 33 -18.81 -9.45 -2.85
C PRO A 33 -17.83 -8.87 -3.90
N PRO A 34 -18.25 -7.85 -4.66
CA PRO A 34 -17.37 -7.17 -5.60
C PRO A 34 -16.06 -6.72 -4.95
N ASN A 35 -14.96 -6.84 -5.70
CA ASN A 35 -13.61 -6.41 -5.27
C ASN A 35 -13.09 -7.14 -4.02
N MET A 36 -13.63 -8.33 -3.72
CA MET A 36 -13.16 -9.18 -2.63
C MET A 36 -12.74 -10.56 -3.13
N ASP A 37 -11.75 -11.13 -2.45
CA ASP A 37 -11.27 -12.49 -2.70
C ASP A 37 -10.99 -13.20 -1.37
N THR A 38 -10.94 -14.54 -1.41
CA THR A 38 -10.65 -15.39 -0.25
C THR A 38 -9.17 -15.73 -0.10
N ARG A 39 -8.34 -15.35 -1.07
CA ARG A 39 -6.89 -15.56 -1.05
C ARG A 39 -6.13 -14.62 -0.10
N PHE A 40 -6.80 -13.60 0.45
CA PHE A 40 -6.19 -12.63 1.35
C PHE A 40 -6.63 -12.89 2.80
N VAL A 41 -5.70 -12.71 3.74
CA VAL A 41 -5.94 -12.75 5.19
C VAL A 41 -5.15 -11.60 5.79
N ASP A 42 -5.82 -10.73 6.55
CA ASP A 42 -5.23 -9.55 7.19
C ASP A 42 -4.34 -8.72 6.24
N GLY A 43 -4.86 -8.50 5.03
CA GLY A 43 -4.21 -7.69 4.00
C GLY A 43 -3.01 -8.32 3.29
N ARG A 44 -2.79 -9.62 3.48
CA ARG A 44 -1.68 -10.35 2.86
C ARG A 44 -2.21 -11.58 2.14
N LEU A 45 -1.50 -11.99 1.08
CA LEU A 45 -1.77 -13.28 0.46
C LEU A 45 -1.60 -14.40 1.49
N ALA A 46 -2.63 -15.22 1.65
CA ALA A 46 -2.56 -16.40 2.47
C ALA A 46 -1.47 -17.35 1.93
N ARG A 47 -0.77 -18.03 2.86
CA ARG A 47 0.33 -18.93 2.51
C ARG A 47 -0.12 -20.01 1.55
N THR A 48 0.73 -20.30 0.57
CA THR A 48 0.54 -21.44 -0.32
C THR A 48 0.58 -22.74 0.46
N ARG A 49 -0.17 -23.73 0.00
CA ARG A 49 -0.18 -25.07 0.60
C ARG A 49 -0.29 -26.15 -0.46
N VAL A 50 0.02 -27.37 -0.04
CA VAL A 50 -0.05 -28.56 -0.90
C VAL A 50 -1.39 -29.26 -0.64
N SER A 51 -2.16 -29.49 -1.70
CA SER A 51 -3.41 -30.25 -1.65
C SER A 51 -3.13 -31.73 -1.34
N ALA A 52 -4.19 -32.50 -1.03
CA ALA A 52 -4.08 -33.95 -0.88
C ALA A 52 -3.59 -34.66 -2.17
N SER A 53 -3.71 -34.00 -3.33
CA SER A 53 -3.20 -34.49 -4.63
C SER A 53 -1.76 -34.04 -4.94
N GLY A 54 -1.10 -33.31 -4.03
CA GLY A 54 0.27 -32.83 -4.24
C GLY A 54 0.38 -31.49 -4.99
N GLU A 55 -0.74 -30.80 -5.24
CA GLU A 55 -0.77 -29.53 -5.98
C GLU A 55 -0.54 -28.33 -5.06
N LEU A 56 0.32 -27.40 -5.47
CA LEU A 56 0.50 -26.11 -4.78
C LEU A 56 -0.66 -25.18 -5.08
N LEU A 57 -1.48 -24.90 -4.07
CA LEU A 57 -2.60 -23.97 -4.13
C LEU A 57 -2.26 -22.70 -3.37
N ALA A 58 -2.56 -21.54 -3.95
CA ALA A 58 -2.57 -20.27 -3.23
C ALA A 58 -3.79 -20.20 -2.28
N GLY A 59 -3.69 -19.42 -1.20
CA GLY A 59 -4.84 -19.14 -0.33
C GLY A 59 -5.20 -20.23 0.69
N GLU A 60 -6.22 -19.96 1.51
CA GLU A 60 -6.86 -20.96 2.38
C GLU A 60 -7.97 -21.75 1.62
N LEU A 61 -8.40 -22.94 2.08
CA LEU A 61 -9.18 -23.95 1.30
C LEU A 61 -10.39 -24.17 2.17
N GLY A 62 -11.55 -24.33 1.54
CA GLY A 62 -12.75 -24.65 2.28
C GLY A 62 -13.20 -23.47 3.17
N HIS A 63 -13.17 -22.26 2.62
CA HIS A 63 -13.79 -21.11 3.26
C HIS A 63 -15.28 -21.37 3.46
N VAL A 64 -15.73 -21.36 4.71
CA VAL A 64 -17.12 -21.68 5.07
C VAL A 64 -17.96 -20.46 5.40
N ALA A 65 -17.46 -19.25 5.19
CA ALA A 65 -18.17 -18.05 5.59
C ALA A 65 -17.83 -16.85 4.71
N LYS A 66 -18.79 -15.92 4.59
CA LYS A 66 -18.61 -14.62 3.93
C LYS A 66 -17.47 -13.81 4.56
N THR A 67 -17.21 -14.02 5.86
CA THR A 67 -16.11 -13.38 6.60
C THR A 67 -14.73 -13.73 6.07
N SER A 68 -14.61 -14.76 5.23
CA SER A 68 -13.37 -15.10 4.53
C SER A 68 -13.12 -14.26 3.27
N CYS A 69 -14.09 -13.47 2.83
CA CYS A 69 -13.89 -12.53 1.73
C CYS A 69 -13.20 -11.27 2.29
N HIS A 70 -12.05 -10.93 1.72
CA HIS A 70 -11.27 -9.74 2.05
C HIS A 70 -11.06 -8.90 0.78
N CYS A 71 -10.90 -7.58 0.92
CA CYS A 71 -10.69 -6.71 -0.23
C CYS A 71 -9.45 -7.17 -1.03
N VAL A 72 -9.55 -7.12 -2.35
CA VAL A 72 -8.46 -7.50 -3.25
C VAL A 72 -7.29 -6.54 -3.08
N VAL A 73 -6.09 -7.11 -3.07
CA VAL A 73 -4.83 -6.37 -3.03
C VAL A 73 -3.92 -6.94 -4.12
N GLU A 74 -3.52 -6.14 -5.08
CA GLU A 74 -2.50 -6.52 -6.03
C GLU A 74 -1.13 -6.46 -5.32
N PRO A 75 -0.42 -7.59 -5.17
CA PRO A 75 0.91 -7.57 -4.61
C PRO A 75 1.86 -6.97 -5.65
N TRP A 76 2.40 -5.78 -5.36
CA TRP A 76 3.55 -5.16 -6.06
C TRP A 76 3.31 -4.48 -7.42
N LEU A 77 2.28 -3.64 -7.59
CA LEU A 77 2.31 -2.66 -8.68
C LEU A 77 2.40 -1.21 -8.16
N SER A 78 3.45 -0.55 -8.64
CA SER A 78 3.92 0.82 -8.39
C SER A 78 2.84 1.89 -8.20
N VAL A 79 3.14 2.89 -7.37
CA VAL A 79 2.36 4.14 -7.12
C VAL A 79 1.84 4.81 -8.40
N ASP A 80 2.51 4.59 -9.53
CA ASP A 80 2.19 5.16 -10.84
C ASP A 80 1.03 4.50 -11.59
N MET A 81 0.58 3.33 -11.14
CA MET A 81 -0.57 2.63 -11.71
C MET A 81 -1.36 2.05 -10.54
N PRO A 82 -2.43 2.73 -10.06
CA PRO A 82 -3.27 2.14 -9.02
C PRO A 82 -3.83 0.85 -9.61
N GLY A 83 -3.20 -0.27 -9.25
CA GLY A 83 -3.73 -1.59 -9.55
C GLY A 83 -5.09 -1.75 -8.90
N GLU A 84 -5.71 -2.90 -9.13
CA GLU A 84 -6.99 -3.31 -8.54
C GLU A 84 -6.87 -3.59 -7.03
N SER A 85 -6.14 -2.76 -6.29
CA SER A 85 -6.07 -2.78 -4.83
C SER A 85 -7.17 -1.91 -4.25
N PHE A 86 -7.75 -2.39 -3.16
CA PHE A 86 -8.87 -1.74 -2.50
C PHE A 86 -8.57 -1.55 -1.01
N TYR A 87 -9.39 -0.74 -0.33
CA TYR A 87 -9.45 -0.67 1.12
C TYR A 87 -10.88 -0.93 1.60
N GLN A 88 -11.01 -1.45 2.81
CA GLN A 88 -12.29 -1.79 3.41
C GLN A 88 -13.00 -0.53 3.94
N ASP A 89 -14.29 -0.42 3.64
CA ASP A 89 -15.16 0.62 4.17
C ASP A 89 -15.31 0.50 5.70
N THR A 90 -15.39 1.63 6.40
CA THR A 90 -15.46 1.66 7.87
C THR A 90 -16.83 1.28 8.42
N ASP A 91 -17.89 1.50 7.65
CA ASP A 91 -19.28 1.24 8.02
C ASP A 91 -19.78 -0.11 7.48
N ASP A 92 -19.22 -0.58 6.35
CA ASP A 92 -19.51 -1.91 5.79
C ASP A 92 -18.23 -2.69 5.42
N ARG A 93 -17.88 -3.66 6.27
CA ARG A 93 -16.71 -4.54 6.05
C ARG A 93 -16.75 -5.38 4.76
N TYR A 94 -17.87 -5.42 4.04
CA TYR A 94 -18.05 -6.12 2.77
C TYR A 94 -18.14 -5.18 1.57
N LEU A 95 -17.89 -3.89 1.77
CA LEU A 95 -17.72 -2.89 0.74
C LEU A 95 -16.23 -2.51 0.66
N CYS A 96 -15.69 -2.55 -0.56
CA CYS A 96 -14.29 -2.24 -0.84
C CYS A 96 -14.21 -1.06 -1.80
N HIS A 97 -13.48 -0.03 -1.40
CA HIS A 97 -13.26 1.18 -2.19
C HIS A 97 -11.93 1.13 -2.92
N PRO A 98 -11.83 1.68 -4.14
CA PRO A 98 -10.57 1.73 -4.87
C PRO A 98 -9.49 2.43 -4.05
N CYS A 99 -8.25 1.95 -4.14
CA CYS A 99 -7.14 2.61 -3.47
C CYS A 99 -6.95 4.04 -4.01
N PRO A 100 -6.91 5.06 -3.13
CA PRO A 100 -6.72 6.44 -3.56
C PRO A 100 -5.35 6.64 -4.20
N TYR A 101 -5.27 7.55 -5.18
CA TYR A 101 -4.02 7.91 -5.83
C TYR A 101 -3.00 8.42 -4.81
N GLY A 102 -1.76 7.92 -4.88
CA GLY A 102 -0.70 8.24 -3.93
C GLY A 102 -0.73 7.41 -2.65
N GLY A 103 -1.72 6.53 -2.46
CA GLY A 103 -1.78 5.57 -1.37
C GLY A 103 -1.35 4.16 -1.78
N ILE A 104 -0.91 3.38 -0.79
CA ILE A 104 -0.66 1.95 -0.90
C ILE A 104 -1.63 1.25 0.05
N CYS A 105 -2.59 0.51 -0.52
CA CYS A 105 -3.62 -0.17 0.24
C CYS A 105 -3.29 -1.64 0.44
N ASP A 106 -3.67 -2.15 1.60
CA ASP A 106 -3.53 -3.54 2.03
C ASP A 106 -4.89 -4.24 2.14
N GLY A 107 -5.97 -3.69 1.60
CA GLY A 107 -7.30 -4.30 1.74
C GLY A 107 -7.93 -4.16 3.12
N LEU A 108 -7.26 -3.50 4.08
CA LEU A 108 -7.79 -3.15 5.40
C LEU A 108 -8.42 -1.76 5.37
N GLY A 109 -8.76 -1.22 6.55
CA GLY A 109 -9.39 0.10 6.66
C GLY A 109 -8.44 1.28 6.39
N ILE A 110 -9.03 2.46 6.27
CA ILE A 110 -8.36 3.75 5.97
C ILE A 110 -7.10 3.99 6.84
N ALA A 111 -7.12 3.55 8.10
CA ALA A 111 -5.99 3.71 9.03
C ALA A 111 -4.71 2.99 8.60
N GLN A 112 -4.79 1.97 7.75
CA GLN A 112 -3.65 1.16 7.31
C GLN A 112 -3.12 1.55 5.93
N ILE A 113 -3.81 2.45 5.22
CA ILE A 113 -3.33 2.95 3.93
C ILE A 113 -2.04 3.74 4.17
N GLU A 114 -0.96 3.26 3.56
CA GLU A 114 0.35 3.93 3.60
C GLU A 114 0.41 5.00 2.51
N ALA A 115 1.13 6.10 2.76
CA ALA A 115 1.50 6.99 1.68
C ALA A 115 2.53 6.30 0.78
N GLY A 116 2.34 6.34 -0.53
CA GLY A 116 3.36 5.91 -1.46
C GLY A 116 4.56 6.88 -1.46
N PRO A 117 5.75 6.43 -1.88
CA PRO A 117 6.88 7.33 -2.12
C PRO A 117 6.49 8.56 -2.96
N GLY A 118 7.04 9.72 -2.62
CA GLY A 118 6.70 11.01 -3.22
C GLY A 118 5.37 11.61 -2.79
N HIS A 119 4.61 10.93 -1.92
CA HIS A 119 3.34 11.40 -1.40
C HIS A 119 3.37 11.54 0.12
N TRP A 120 2.49 12.41 0.61
CA TRP A 120 2.31 12.72 2.02
C TRP A 120 0.84 12.61 2.41
N ARG A 121 0.60 12.18 3.64
CA ARG A 121 -0.73 12.01 4.22
C ARG A 121 -0.79 12.68 5.59
N THR A 122 -1.72 13.62 5.75
CA THR A 122 -1.85 14.44 6.96
C THR A 122 -2.36 13.67 8.18
N SER A 123 -3.14 12.61 7.97
CA SER A 123 -3.67 11.80 9.07
C SER A 123 -4.10 10.41 8.62
N ARG A 124 -4.13 9.47 9.57
CA ARG A 124 -4.57 8.08 9.36
C ARG A 124 -6.06 7.93 9.05
N SER A 125 -6.86 8.98 9.12
CA SER A 125 -8.27 8.96 8.70
C SER A 125 -8.50 9.60 7.33
N SER A 126 -7.48 10.20 6.71
CA SER A 126 -7.58 10.87 5.42
C SER A 126 -7.41 9.89 4.26
N ILE A 127 -8.27 9.94 3.25
CA ILE A 127 -8.05 9.24 1.97
C ILE A 127 -7.38 10.14 0.92
N VAL A 128 -6.97 11.35 1.33
CA VAL A 128 -6.29 12.32 0.48
C VAL A 128 -4.79 12.24 0.71
N PHE A 129 -4.07 12.02 -0.38
CA PHE A 129 -2.60 11.97 -0.44
C PHE A 129 -2.12 13.11 -1.33
N GLU A 130 -1.24 13.93 -0.79
CA GLU A 130 -0.70 15.09 -1.47
C GLU A 130 0.67 14.75 -2.05
N ARG A 131 0.98 15.26 -3.25
CA ARG A 131 2.32 15.14 -3.82
C ARG A 131 3.28 16.07 -3.11
N CYS A 132 4.46 15.56 -2.77
CA CYS A 132 5.48 16.36 -2.13
C CYS A 132 6.17 17.30 -3.15
N PRO A 133 6.54 18.53 -2.75
CA PRO A 133 7.32 19.43 -3.59
C PRO A 133 8.65 18.82 -4.05
N ASN A 134 9.31 18.08 -3.15
CA ASN A 134 10.42 17.20 -3.48
C ASN A 134 9.97 15.74 -3.28
N PRO A 135 9.69 14.99 -4.36
CA PRO A 135 9.24 13.61 -4.25
C PRO A 135 10.23 12.70 -3.51
N ASP A 136 11.54 12.93 -3.69
CA ASP A 136 12.58 12.11 -3.06
C ASP A 136 12.69 12.33 -1.54
N SER A 137 12.15 13.45 -1.04
CA SER A 137 12.11 13.75 0.40
C SER A 137 10.99 13.02 1.14
N CYS A 138 9.95 12.56 0.42
CA CYS A 138 8.82 11.84 0.99
C CYS A 138 8.98 10.35 0.76
N LEU A 139 9.41 9.62 1.79
CA LEU A 139 9.58 8.17 1.74
C LEU A 139 8.24 7.44 1.78
N GLY A 140 7.18 8.10 2.27
CA GLY A 140 5.85 7.53 2.38
C GLY A 140 5.67 6.74 3.67
N GLY A 141 4.92 5.64 3.63
CA GLY A 141 4.59 4.82 4.80
C GLY A 141 3.38 5.32 5.60
N VAL A 142 3.09 4.66 6.72
CA VAL A 142 1.87 4.90 7.53
C VAL A 142 1.79 6.35 8.07
N GLU A 143 2.94 6.92 8.46
CA GLU A 143 3.04 8.26 9.07
C GLU A 143 3.64 9.30 8.14
N SER A 144 3.81 8.99 6.85
CA SER A 144 4.52 9.84 5.88
C SER A 144 5.93 10.19 6.36
N GLU A 145 6.83 9.22 6.34
CA GLU A 145 8.21 9.40 6.75
C GLU A 145 8.96 10.33 5.77
N CYS A 146 9.70 11.28 6.34
CA CYS A 146 10.61 12.12 5.58
C CYS A 146 12.00 11.52 5.51
N LEU A 147 12.72 11.86 4.44
CA LEU A 147 14.13 11.59 4.33
C LEU A 147 14.93 12.37 5.39
N ASP A 148 15.31 11.68 6.46
CA ASP A 148 16.21 12.17 7.51
C ASP A 148 17.57 11.45 7.41
N GLY A 149 18.48 11.98 6.59
CA GLY A 149 19.81 11.38 6.39
C GLY A 149 20.53 11.91 5.15
N ASN A 150 21.84 11.66 5.06
CA ASN A 150 22.69 12.02 3.92
C ASN A 150 22.73 13.53 3.56
N GLY A 151 22.62 14.40 4.56
CA GLY A 151 22.84 15.84 4.40
C GLY A 151 21.67 16.64 3.82
N THR A 152 20.45 16.08 3.80
CA THR A 152 19.24 16.73 3.28
C THR A 152 18.12 16.86 4.31
N ALA A 153 18.32 16.42 5.56
CA ALA A 153 17.36 16.33 6.67
C ALA A 153 16.04 17.10 6.48
N HIS A 154 15.07 16.46 5.81
CA HIS A 154 13.75 17.02 5.54
C HIS A 154 12.77 16.65 6.67
N THR A 155 11.84 17.55 6.97
CA THR A 155 10.87 17.37 8.05
C THR A 155 9.59 18.19 7.80
N GLY A 156 8.63 18.04 8.71
CA GLY A 156 7.36 18.76 8.70
C GLY A 156 6.41 18.29 7.60
N VAL A 157 5.31 19.02 7.44
CA VAL A 157 4.28 18.72 6.44
C VAL A 157 4.89 18.70 5.03
N LEU A 158 4.56 17.68 4.26
CA LEU A 158 5.07 17.43 2.90
C LEU A 158 6.59 17.28 2.81
N CYS A 159 7.29 17.04 3.92
CA CYS A 159 8.75 17.07 3.99
C CYS A 159 9.36 18.35 3.41
N ALA A 160 8.61 19.45 3.43
CA ALA A 160 8.96 20.70 2.77
C ALA A 160 9.78 21.64 3.67
N SER A 161 10.10 21.22 4.89
CA SER A 161 10.92 22.00 5.82
C SER A 161 12.26 21.31 6.05
N CYS A 162 13.27 22.10 6.40
CA CYS A 162 14.54 21.58 6.84
C CYS A 162 14.53 21.31 8.34
N ALA A 163 15.17 20.23 8.76
CA ALA A 163 15.41 19.96 10.17
C ALA A 163 16.28 21.06 10.80
N ALA A 164 16.37 21.05 12.13
CA ALA A 164 17.24 21.97 12.86
C ALA A 164 18.67 21.94 12.31
N ASP A 165 19.32 23.09 12.28
CA ASP A 165 20.67 23.31 11.73
C ASP A 165 20.82 23.05 10.22
N HIS A 166 19.71 22.92 9.47
CA HIS A 166 19.73 22.85 8.02
C HIS A 166 18.91 23.98 7.40
N ALA A 167 19.30 24.43 6.21
CA ALA A 167 18.59 25.44 5.46
C ALA A 167 18.72 25.20 3.95
N TYR A 168 17.72 25.66 3.19
CA TYR A 168 17.86 25.78 1.76
C TYR A 168 19.00 26.77 1.44
N PRO A 169 19.86 26.47 0.45
CA PRO A 169 20.92 27.40 0.08
C PRO A 169 20.30 28.71 -0.43
N SER A 170 20.59 29.81 0.26
CA SER A 170 20.22 31.15 -0.19
C SER A 170 21.22 31.60 -1.26
N ALA A 171 20.86 31.52 -2.55
CA ALA A 171 21.69 32.09 -3.61
C ALA A 171 21.51 33.62 -3.66
N PRO A 172 22.57 34.45 -3.52
CA PRO A 172 22.42 35.90 -3.59
C PRO A 172 22.09 36.43 -5.00
N SER A 173 22.38 35.69 -6.07
CA SER A 173 22.19 36.14 -7.47
C SER A 173 22.18 35.00 -8.51
N ALA A 174 21.45 33.90 -8.30
CA ALA A 174 21.37 32.83 -9.31
C ALA A 174 20.32 33.16 -10.38
N VAL A 175 20.77 33.48 -11.60
CA VAL A 175 19.95 33.41 -12.82
C VAL A 175 19.62 31.93 -13.04
N PRO A 176 18.35 31.54 -13.28
CA PRO A 176 17.94 30.14 -13.32
C PRO A 176 18.44 29.50 -14.62
N LEU A 177 19.69 29.03 -14.62
CA LEU A 177 20.13 28.01 -15.55
C LEU A 177 19.70 26.68 -14.93
N ILE A 178 18.84 25.99 -15.67
CA ILE A 178 18.28 24.62 -15.64
C ILE A 178 18.98 23.53 -14.77
N ALA A 179 20.16 23.78 -14.19
CA ALA A 179 20.85 22.99 -13.18
C ALA A 179 20.51 23.35 -11.70
N ASP A 180 19.87 24.50 -11.42
CA ASP A 180 19.68 25.00 -10.04
C ASP A 180 18.39 24.56 -9.32
N MET A 181 17.49 23.83 -9.99
CA MET A 181 16.31 23.25 -9.32
C MET A 181 16.70 22.12 -8.37
N ALA A 182 17.74 21.35 -8.68
CA ALA A 182 18.23 20.29 -7.81
C ALA A 182 18.86 20.86 -6.53
N ASN A 183 19.71 21.89 -6.65
CA ASN A 183 20.38 22.49 -5.49
C ASN A 183 19.43 23.23 -4.54
N SER A 184 18.27 23.69 -5.02
CA SER A 184 17.28 24.43 -4.22
C SER A 184 16.32 23.52 -3.43
N LEU A 185 16.38 22.20 -3.62
CA LEU A 185 15.48 21.23 -3.00
C LEU A 185 16.13 20.42 -1.87
N PHE A 186 17.41 20.63 -1.60
CA PHE A 186 18.15 19.94 -0.54
C PHE A 186 18.38 20.85 0.67
N CYS A 187 18.04 20.35 1.86
CA CYS A 187 18.35 21.05 3.11
C CYS A 187 19.81 20.81 3.50
N ASN A 188 20.67 21.79 3.26
CA ASN A 188 22.09 21.68 3.60
C ASN A 188 22.34 22.03 5.06
N LYS A 189 23.28 21.33 5.70
CA LYS A 189 23.70 21.68 7.06
C LYS A 189 24.35 23.05 7.08
N CYS A 190 23.90 23.91 7.98
CA CYS A 190 24.50 25.22 8.22
C CYS A 190 25.95 25.05 8.68
N LEU A 191 26.86 25.77 8.03
CA LEU A 191 28.23 25.88 8.50
C LEU A 191 28.24 26.57 9.88
N PRO A 192 29.04 26.09 10.83
CA PRO A 192 29.15 26.74 12.13
C PRO A 192 29.73 28.14 11.97
N LEU A 193 29.34 29.09 12.83
CA LEU A 193 29.70 30.51 12.72
C LEU A 193 31.22 30.79 12.60
N TRP A 194 32.07 29.89 13.10
CA TRP A 194 33.54 30.01 13.01
C TRP A 194 34.12 29.63 11.64
N ALA A 195 33.34 28.98 10.76
CA ALA A 195 33.73 28.67 9.40
C ALA A 195 33.45 29.82 8.41
N ASN A 196 32.67 30.83 8.81
CA ASN A 196 32.47 32.09 8.06
C ASN A 196 33.61 33.09 8.26
N GLY A 197 34.80 32.61 8.65
CA GLY A 197 36.04 33.40 8.66
C GLY A 197 36.49 33.67 7.23
N VAL A 198 35.89 34.69 6.61
CA VAL A 198 36.50 35.39 5.48
C VAL A 198 37.90 35.80 5.94
N LEU A 199 38.92 35.21 5.32
CA LEU A 199 40.28 35.73 5.31
C LEU A 199 40.20 37.18 4.79
N VAL A 200 40.33 38.15 5.69
CA VAL A 200 40.68 39.54 5.36
C VAL A 200 42.18 39.60 5.13
#